data_AF-A0A352ND54-F1
#
_entry.id   AF-A0A352ND54-F1
#
_cell.length_a   1.000
_cell.length_b   1.000
_cell.length_c   1.000
_cell.angle_alpha   90.00
_cell.angle_beta   90.00
_cell.angle_gamma   90.00
#
_symmetry.space_group_name_H-M   'P 1'
#
loop_
_entity.id
_entity.type
_entity.pdbx_description
1 polymer ?
#
loop_
_entity_poly.entity_id
_entity_poly.type
_entity_poly.pdbx_seq_one_letter_code
_entity_poly.pdbx_strand_id
1 'polypeptide(L)'
;MFQRANPLGVLVPIKENAEKTYLELLPALKKDKIASIFTSFVPVRKIAETDVKHTIGEPWSWVFRNLLVFILFLLMIFSTTIIYFKSNRKKLVLYRVQGFSFIRTYSSLLAMIFIQNLAFALHSRSIGYDTEVIQAYVLFTIIELALVFHLLTRLEKKELVTTLKGA
;
A
#
# COMPACT_ATOMS: atom_id res chain seq x y z
N MET A 1 33.80 -3.10 -6.22
CA MET A 1 32.42 -3.52 -6.54
C MET A 1 31.60 -3.45 -5.26
N PHE A 2 31.10 -2.26 -4.90
CA PHE A 2 30.27 -2.02 -3.71
C PHE A 2 29.13 -1.08 -4.09
N GLN A 3 28.21 -1.58 -4.90
CA GLN A 3 26.95 -0.90 -5.23
C GLN A 3 25.84 -1.70 -4.57
N ARG A 4 25.46 -1.34 -3.34
CA ARG A 4 24.16 -1.68 -2.71
C ARG A 4 23.91 -1.07 -1.32
N ALA A 5 24.78 -0.22 -0.79
CA ALA A 5 24.56 0.46 0.48
C ALA A 5 24.90 1.95 0.32
N ASN A 6 23.96 2.80 0.71
CA ASN A 6 24.07 4.25 0.94
C ASN A 6 25.23 4.98 0.19
N PRO A 7 24.96 5.69 -0.92
CA PRO A 7 25.99 6.35 -1.73
C PRO A 7 26.75 7.49 -1.00
N LEU A 8 26.34 7.83 0.22
CA LEU A 8 26.97 8.82 1.09
C LEU A 8 27.74 8.18 2.27
N GLY A 9 27.72 6.85 2.42
CA GLY A 9 28.34 6.15 3.55
C GLY A 9 29.85 5.95 3.36
N VAL A 10 30.66 6.92 3.77
CA VAL A 10 32.12 6.72 3.88
C VAL A 10 32.43 6.12 5.25
N LEU A 11 33.00 4.91 5.26
CA LEU A 11 33.43 4.25 6.49
C LEU A 11 34.75 4.87 6.97
N VAL A 12 34.69 5.67 8.03
CA VAL A 12 35.86 6.28 8.66
C VAL A 12 36.25 5.47 9.91
N PRO A 13 37.51 5.02 10.03
CA PRO A 13 37.97 4.35 11.25
C PRO A 13 37.97 5.34 12.42
N ILE A 14 37.18 5.04 13.45
CA ILE A 14 37.11 5.83 14.68
C ILE A 14 38.37 5.53 15.49
N LYS A 15 39.19 6.55 15.77
CA LYS A 15 40.43 6.38 16.55
C LYS A 15 40.16 6.25 18.05
N GLU A 16 39.30 7.09 18.62
CA GLU A 16 39.00 7.10 20.07
C GLU A 16 37.51 7.32 20.39
N ASN A 17 36.90 8.37 19.83
CA ASN A 17 35.49 8.70 20.03
C ASN A 17 34.94 9.36 18.75
N ALA A 18 33.69 9.04 18.38
CA ALA A 18 33.05 9.53 17.16
C ALA A 18 33.03 11.08 17.07
N GLU A 19 32.84 11.76 18.20
CA GLU A 19 32.83 13.23 18.27
C GLU A 19 34.22 13.85 18.06
N LYS A 20 35.27 13.27 18.65
CA LYS A 20 36.65 13.76 18.44
C LYS A 20 37.11 13.53 17.01
N THR A 21 36.80 12.35 16.45
CA THR A 21 37.09 12.04 15.05
C THR A 21 36.31 12.96 14.11
N TYR A 22 35.07 13.34 14.44
CA TYR A 22 34.32 14.35 13.70
C TYR A 22 34.97 15.72 13.71
N LEU A 23 35.39 16.21 14.88
CA LEU A 23 36.03 17.52 15.01
C LEU A 23 37.37 17.60 14.27
N GLU A 24 38.13 16.51 14.21
CA GLU A 24 39.38 16.44 13.43
C GLU A 24 39.14 16.47 11.91
N LEU A 25 38.05 15.86 11.43
CA LEU A 25 37.70 15.81 10.00
C LEU A 25 36.92 17.04 9.51
N LEU A 26 36.27 17.77 10.42
CA LEU A 26 35.49 18.98 10.13
C LEU A 26 36.24 20.06 9.32
N PRO A 27 37.52 20.39 9.59
CA PRO A 27 38.26 21.35 8.76
C PRO A 27 38.50 20.85 7.32
N ALA A 28 38.74 19.55 7.13
CA ALA A 28 38.89 18.95 5.80
C ALA A 28 37.55 18.93 5.05
N LEU A 29 36.46 18.56 5.74
CA LEU A 29 35.11 18.55 5.17
C LEU A 29 34.60 19.95 4.80
N LYS A 30 34.98 20.98 5.56
CA LYS A 30 34.67 22.38 5.23
C LYS A 30 35.46 22.87 4.02
N LYS A 31 36.73 22.46 3.89
CA LYS A 31 37.58 22.79 2.74
C LYS A 31 36.98 22.26 1.44
N ASP A 32 36.41 21.06 1.47
CA ASP A 32 35.80 20.43 0.30
C ASP A 32 34.32 20.83 0.08
N LYS A 33 33.74 21.66 0.96
CA LYS A 33 32.31 22.07 0.97
C LYS A 33 31.31 20.92 1.15
N ILE A 34 31.74 19.80 1.70
CA ILE A 34 30.93 18.58 1.89
C ILE A 34 30.45 18.46 3.36
N ALA A 35 30.83 19.41 4.22
CA ALA A 35 30.45 19.43 5.64
C ALA A 35 28.92 19.42 5.89
N SER A 36 28.10 19.92 4.96
CA SER A 36 26.63 19.88 5.07
C SER A 36 26.04 18.49 4.80
N ILE A 37 26.79 17.61 4.14
CA ILE A 37 26.35 16.26 3.75
C ILE A 37 26.66 15.25 4.87
N PHE A 38 27.71 15.50 5.66
CA PHE A 38 28.11 14.65 6.79
C PHE A 38 27.79 15.33 8.13
N THR A 39 26.53 15.25 8.57
CA THR A 39 26.05 15.93 9.79
C THR A 39 26.33 15.15 11.07
N SER A 40 26.55 13.83 11.01
CA SER A 40 26.96 13.03 12.16
C SER A 40 27.66 11.73 11.77
N PHE A 41 28.57 11.24 12.63
CA PHE A 41 29.14 9.90 12.52
C PHE A 41 28.37 8.92 13.40
N VAL A 42 27.85 7.86 12.79
CA VAL A 42 27.15 6.78 13.49
C VAL A 42 28.08 5.56 13.56
N PRO A 43 28.23 4.92 14.74
CA PRO A 43 28.99 3.68 14.85
C PRO A 43 28.43 2.60 13.92
N VAL A 44 29.30 1.83 13.27
CA VAL A 44 28.92 0.82 12.25
C VAL A 44 27.84 -0.14 12.74
N ARG A 45 27.85 -0.48 14.03
CA ARG A 45 26.86 -1.38 14.66
C ARG A 45 25.43 -0.80 14.72
N LYS A 46 25.29 0.53 14.69
CA LYS A 46 24.00 1.25 14.77
C LYS A 46 23.51 1.76 13.42
N ILE A 47 24.25 1.54 12.33
CA ILE A 47 23.87 1.98 10.99
C ILE A 47 22.55 1.34 10.56
N ALA A 48 22.38 0.03 10.75
CA ALA A 48 21.15 -0.67 10.38
C ALA A 48 19.91 -0.15 11.13
N GLU A 49 20.04 0.15 12.43
CA GLU A 49 18.95 0.69 13.25
C GLU A 49 18.63 2.16 12.88
N THR A 50 19.67 2.93 12.56
CA THR A 50 19.54 4.35 12.22
C THR A 50 18.98 4.54 10.82
N ASP A 51 19.37 3.70 9.85
CA ASP A 51 18.80 3.67 8.50
C ASP A 51 17.31 3.30 8.55
N VAL A 52 16.93 2.25 9.29
CA VAL A 52 15.51 1.87 9.48
C VAL A 52 14.72 3.03 10.09
N LYS A 53 15.26 3.70 11.12
CA LYS A 53 14.59 4.83 11.77
C LYS A 53 14.51 6.06 10.86
N HIS A 54 15.48 6.27 9.99
CA HIS A 54 15.50 7.37 9.03
C HIS A 54 14.57 7.13 7.83
N THR A 55 14.41 5.87 7.39
CA THR A 55 13.53 5.51 6.27
C THR A 55 12.07 5.30 6.70
N ILE A 56 11.83 4.74 7.88
CA ILE A 56 10.49 4.29 8.33
C ILE A 56 9.92 5.19 9.46
N GLY A 57 10.77 5.99 10.13
CA GLY A 57 10.37 6.77 11.31
C GLY A 57 10.23 5.88 12.55
N GLU A 58 9.28 6.19 13.43
CA GLU A 58 8.96 5.31 14.57
C GLU A 58 8.24 4.03 14.07
N PRO A 59 8.82 2.83 14.27
CA PRO A 59 8.30 1.58 13.70
C PRO A 59 6.83 1.31 14.06
N TRP A 60 6.45 1.61 15.30
CA TRP A 60 5.10 1.45 15.80
C TRP A 60 4.08 2.33 15.06
N SER A 61 4.44 3.59 14.82
CA SER A 61 3.57 4.53 14.10
C SER A 61 3.38 4.12 12.65
N TRP A 62 4.42 3.58 12.01
CA TRP A 62 4.37 3.09 10.64
C TRP A 62 3.47 1.85 10.52
N VAL A 63 3.62 0.88 11.41
CA VAL A 63 2.77 -0.33 11.45
C VAL A 63 1.31 0.08 11.67
N PHE A 64 1.05 0.96 12.64
CA PHE A 64 -0.29 1.39 12.96
C PHE A 64 -0.96 2.13 11.79
N ARG A 65 -0.22 3.02 11.11
CA ARG A 65 -0.71 3.73 9.93
C ARG A 65 -1.10 2.77 8.80
N ASN A 66 -0.21 1.83 8.46
CA ASN A 66 -0.48 0.86 7.39
C ASN A 66 -1.65 -0.07 7.74
N LEU A 67 -1.73 -0.53 8.99
CA LEU A 67 -2.84 -1.34 9.46
C LEU A 67 -4.17 -0.59 9.37
N LEU A 68 -4.20 0.68 9.77
CA LEU A 68 -5.39 1.53 9.69
C LEU A 68 -5.83 1.73 8.23
N VAL A 69 -4.90 2.04 7.33
CA VAL A 69 -5.18 2.15 5.88
C VAL A 69 -5.76 0.85 5.33
N PHE A 70 -5.19 -0.30 5.71
CA PHE A 70 -5.68 -1.61 5.30
C PHE A 70 -7.11 -1.88 5.80
N ILE A 71 -7.42 -1.55 7.06
CA ILE A 71 -8.76 -1.70 7.62
C ILE A 71 -9.76 -0.79 6.90
N LEU A 72 -9.41 0.47 6.64
CA LEU A 72 -10.27 1.40 5.91
C LEU A 72 -10.55 0.89 4.48
N PHE A 73 -9.53 0.35 3.82
CA PHE A 73 -9.67 -0.25 2.50
C PHE A 73 -10.67 -1.42 2.51
N LEU A 74 -10.56 -2.33 3.49
CA LEU A 74 -11.53 -3.41 3.65
C LEU A 74 -12.95 -2.89 3.88
N LEU A 75 -13.11 -1.92 4.80
CA LEU A 75 -14.42 -1.32 5.10
C LEU A 75 -15.04 -0.64 3.87
N MET A 76 -14.23 0.01 3.06
CA MET A 76 -14.67 0.63 1.80
C MET A 76 -15.21 -0.43 0.83
N ILE A 77 -14.50 -1.55 0.65
CA ILE A 77 -14.94 -2.66 -0.22
C ILE A 77 -16.24 -3.27 0.28
N PHE A 78 -16.34 -3.56 1.59
CA PHE A 78 -17.55 -4.10 2.18
C PHE A 78 -18.73 -3.15 1.98
N SER A 79 -18.54 -1.86 2.30
CA SER A 79 -19.61 -0.86 2.24
C SER A 79 -20.11 -0.68 0.81
N THR A 80 -19.22 -0.46 -0.15
CA THR A 80 -19.58 -0.26 -1.57
C THR A 80 -20.31 -1.47 -2.15
N THR A 81 -19.81 -2.69 -1.89
CA THR A 81 -20.42 -3.94 -2.38
C THR A 81 -21.81 -4.15 -1.78
N ILE A 82 -21.95 -3.98 -0.46
CA ILE A 82 -23.24 -4.16 0.24
C ILE A 82 -24.25 -3.11 -0.21
N ILE A 83 -23.83 -1.84 -0.31
CA ILE A 83 -24.72 -0.74 -0.75
C ILE A 83 -25.19 -1.00 -2.19
N TYR A 84 -24.27 -1.35 -3.10
CA TYR A 84 -24.61 -1.66 -4.49
C TYR A 84 -25.62 -2.82 -4.57
N PHE A 85 -25.36 -3.91 -3.84
CA PHE A 85 -26.23 -5.07 -3.81
C PHE A 85 -27.61 -4.73 -3.25
N LYS A 86 -27.68 -3.99 -2.13
CA LYS A 86 -28.95 -3.60 -1.50
C LYS A 86 -29.77 -2.70 -2.42
N SER A 87 -29.13 -1.73 -3.08
CA SER A 87 -29.78 -0.81 -4.01
C SER A 87 -30.35 -1.53 -5.24
N ASN A 88 -29.62 -2.52 -5.76
CA ASN A 88 -29.99 -3.23 -6.99
C ASN A 88 -30.60 -4.63 -6.75
N ARG A 89 -30.93 -4.98 -5.50
CA ARG A 89 -31.30 -6.34 -5.06
C ARG A 89 -32.30 -7.02 -5.99
N LYS A 90 -33.43 -6.38 -6.28
CA LYS A 90 -34.51 -6.94 -7.12
C LYS A 90 -34.02 -7.31 -8.52
N LYS A 91 -33.28 -6.40 -9.16
CA LYS A 91 -32.73 -6.59 -10.50
C LYS A 91 -31.68 -7.71 -10.52
N LEU A 92 -30.79 -7.72 -9.54
CA LEU A 92 -29.72 -8.72 -9.44
C LEU A 92 -30.30 -10.13 -9.22
N VAL A 93 -31.23 -10.30 -8.28
CA VAL A 93 -31.88 -11.59 -8.03
C VAL A 93 -32.66 -12.07 -9.24
N LEU A 94 -33.42 -11.19 -9.91
CA LEU A 94 -34.16 -11.54 -11.12
C LEU A 94 -33.26 -12.08 -12.23
N TYR A 95 -32.14 -11.40 -12.52
CA TYR A 95 -31.18 -11.88 -13.50
C TYR A 95 -30.57 -13.24 -13.13
N ARG A 96 -30.32 -13.48 -11.84
CA ARG A 96 -29.74 -14.76 -11.40
C ARG A 96 -30.74 -15.90 -11.44
N VAL A 97 -32.01 -15.66 -11.10
CA VAL A 97 -33.10 -16.63 -11.27
C VAL A 97 -33.30 -16.97 -12.76
N GLN A 98 -33.16 -15.98 -13.65
CA GLN A 98 -33.22 -16.17 -15.10
C GLN A 98 -31.97 -16.87 -15.69
N GLY A 99 -30.97 -17.22 -14.88
CA GLY A 99 -29.77 -17.94 -15.33
C GLY A 99 -28.70 -17.08 -16.01
N PHE A 100 -28.76 -15.74 -15.89
CA PHE A 100 -27.70 -14.88 -16.43
C PHE A 100 -26.35 -15.15 -15.73
N SER A 101 -25.26 -15.06 -16.50
CA SER A 101 -23.89 -15.22 -15.99
C SER A 101 -23.53 -14.14 -14.97
N PHE A 102 -22.66 -14.48 -14.01
CA PHE A 102 -22.25 -13.58 -12.92
C PHE A 102 -21.71 -12.25 -13.45
N ILE A 103 -20.83 -12.31 -14.44
CA ILE A 103 -20.21 -11.12 -15.07
C ILE A 103 -21.27 -10.20 -15.66
N ARG A 104 -22.31 -10.76 -16.30
CA ARG A 104 -23.38 -9.97 -16.91
C ARG A 104 -24.30 -9.35 -15.88
N THR A 105 -24.59 -10.05 -14.79
CA THR A 105 -25.40 -9.55 -13.67
C THR A 105 -24.72 -8.39 -12.93
N TYR A 106 -23.42 -8.50 -12.67
CA TYR A 106 -22.66 -7.51 -11.90
C TYR A 106 -21.78 -6.59 -12.76
N SER A 107 -22.04 -6.53 -14.08
CA SER A 107 -21.20 -5.80 -15.04
C SER A 107 -20.99 -4.32 -14.68
N SER A 108 -22.03 -3.65 -14.17
CA SER A 108 -21.94 -2.26 -13.75
C SER A 108 -21.00 -2.08 -12.55
N LEU A 109 -21.08 -2.96 -11.53
CA LEU A 109 -20.16 -2.92 -10.39
C LEU A 109 -18.72 -3.21 -10.83
N LEU A 110 -18.52 -4.22 -11.68
CA LEU A 110 -17.20 -4.55 -12.22
C LEU A 110 -16.63 -3.40 -13.06
N ALA A 111 -17.45 -2.70 -13.84
CA ALA A 111 -17.05 -1.51 -14.57
C ALA A 111 -16.66 -0.36 -13.64
N MET A 112 -17.39 -0.13 -12.54
CA MET A 112 -17.01 0.87 -11.54
C MET A 112 -15.66 0.54 -10.89
N ILE A 113 -15.45 -0.72 -10.48
CA ILE A 113 -14.18 -1.17 -9.91
C ILE A 113 -13.05 -1.00 -10.93
N PHE A 114 -13.29 -1.33 -12.20
CA PHE A 114 -12.30 -1.15 -13.26
C PHE A 114 -11.94 0.32 -13.47
N ILE A 115 -12.93 1.21 -13.55
CA ILE A 115 -12.72 2.66 -13.70
C ILE A 115 -11.98 3.23 -12.49
N GLN A 116 -12.35 2.83 -11.28
CA GLN A 116 -11.66 3.21 -10.05
C GLN A 116 -10.17 2.82 -10.10
N ASN A 117 -9.87 1.57 -10.42
CA ASN A 117 -8.49 1.08 -10.51
C ASN A 117 -7.70 1.75 -11.66
N LEU A 118 -8.36 2.05 -12.79
CA LEU A 118 -7.75 2.81 -13.88
C LEU A 118 -7.40 4.24 -13.47
N ALA A 119 -8.30 4.92 -12.76
CA ALA A 119 -8.06 6.27 -12.24
C ALA A 119 -6.87 6.29 -11.27
N PHE A 120 -6.78 5.30 -10.37
CA PHE A 120 -5.63 5.14 -9.48
C PHE A 120 -4.33 4.90 -10.24
N ALA A 121 -4.33 4.04 -11.27
CA ALA A 121 -3.15 3.78 -12.08
C ALA A 121 -2.65 5.05 -12.82
N LEU A 122 -3.57 5.82 -13.39
CA LEU A 122 -3.23 7.10 -14.05
C LEU A 122 -2.70 8.13 -13.06
N HIS A 123 -3.34 8.24 -11.88
CA HIS A 123 -2.89 9.14 -10.81
C HIS A 123 -1.48 8.75 -10.33
N SER A 124 -1.24 7.46 -10.12
CA SER A 124 0.05 6.94 -9.71
C SER A 124 1.16 7.28 -10.72
N ARG A 125 0.87 7.13 -12.02
CA ARG A 125 1.80 7.52 -13.09
C ARG A 125 2.11 9.01 -13.09
N SER A 126 1.14 9.87 -12.76
CA SER A 126 1.34 11.33 -12.76
C SER A 126 2.25 11.84 -11.64
N ILE A 127 2.33 11.11 -10.52
CA ILE A 127 3.14 11.48 -9.35
C ILE A 127 4.56 10.88 -9.43
N GLY A 128 4.83 9.99 -10.40
CA GLY A 128 6.15 9.39 -10.61
C GLY A 128 6.50 8.34 -9.56
N TYR A 129 5.52 7.59 -9.06
CA TYR A 129 5.76 6.56 -8.04
C TYR A 129 6.64 5.41 -8.52
N ASP A 130 7.44 4.87 -7.60
CA ASP A 130 8.31 3.72 -7.78
C ASP A 130 7.54 2.43 -8.13
N THR A 131 8.25 1.49 -8.76
CA THR A 131 7.73 0.17 -9.17
C THR A 131 7.12 -0.62 -8.02
N GLU A 132 7.60 -0.42 -6.79
CA GLU A 132 7.09 -1.07 -5.58
C GLU A 132 5.65 -0.65 -5.25
N VAL A 133 5.33 0.63 -5.47
CA VAL A 133 3.98 1.18 -5.24
C VAL A 133 2.99 0.60 -6.26
N ILE A 134 3.41 0.48 -7.52
CA ILE A 134 2.59 -0.15 -8.57
C ILE A 134 2.31 -1.62 -8.23
N GLN A 135 3.31 -2.36 -7.76
CA GLN A 135 3.13 -3.75 -7.32
C GLN A 135 2.14 -3.87 -6.15
N ALA A 136 2.23 -2.97 -5.17
CA ALA A 136 1.29 -2.93 -4.06
C ALA A 136 -0.14 -2.65 -4.53
N TYR A 137 -0.34 -1.73 -5.48
CA TYR A 137 -1.67 -1.46 -6.05
C TYR A 137 -2.25 -2.66 -6.80
N VAL A 138 -1.44 -3.35 -7.61
CA VAL A 138 -1.89 -4.58 -8.29
C VAL A 138 -2.35 -5.62 -7.27
N LEU A 139 -1.62 -5.78 -6.17
CA LEU A 139 -2.02 -6.67 -5.07
C LEU A 139 -3.35 -6.23 -4.44
N PHE A 140 -3.53 -4.93 -4.18
CA PHE A 140 -4.79 -4.40 -3.66
C PHE A 140 -5.98 -4.65 -4.61
N THR A 141 -5.80 -4.47 -5.91
CA THR A 141 -6.84 -4.77 -6.90
C THR A 141 -7.24 -6.25 -6.88
N ILE A 142 -6.26 -7.15 -6.77
CA ILE A 142 -6.53 -8.60 -6.69
C ILE A 142 -7.33 -8.92 -5.42
N ILE A 143 -6.94 -8.35 -4.28
CA ILE A 143 -7.65 -8.53 -3.00
C ILE A 143 -9.08 -7.97 -3.09
N GLU A 144 -9.26 -6.77 -3.66
CA GLU A 144 -10.57 -6.15 -3.88
C GLU A 144 -11.48 -7.06 -4.70
N LEU A 145 -11.01 -7.54 -5.86
CA LEU A 145 -11.77 -8.43 -6.72
C LEU A 145 -12.16 -9.73 -6.02
N ALA A 146 -11.22 -10.35 -5.30
CA ALA A 146 -11.48 -11.58 -4.55
C ALA A 146 -12.55 -11.39 -3.47
N LEU A 147 -12.47 -10.30 -2.71
CA LEU A 147 -13.44 -9.98 -1.65
C LEU A 147 -14.82 -9.64 -2.21
N VAL A 148 -14.88 -8.82 -3.25
CA VAL A 148 -16.14 -8.46 -3.94
C VAL A 148 -16.82 -9.73 -4.46
N PHE A 149 -16.07 -10.62 -5.12
CA PHE A 149 -16.60 -11.87 -5.64
C PHE A 149 -17.15 -12.77 -4.53
N HIS A 150 -16.39 -12.90 -3.43
CA HIS A 150 -16.81 -13.69 -2.27
C HIS A 150 -18.09 -13.12 -1.62
N LEU A 151 -18.14 -11.81 -1.40
CA LEU A 151 -19.28 -11.11 -0.82
C LEU A 151 -20.54 -11.25 -1.66
N LEU A 152 -20.44 -10.97 -2.96
CA LEU A 152 -21.57 -11.09 -3.88
C LEU A 152 -22.11 -12.51 -3.93
N THR A 153 -21.23 -13.52 -4.02
CA THR A 153 -21.65 -14.93 -4.02
C THR A 153 -22.41 -15.29 -2.74
N ARG A 154 -21.94 -14.79 -1.58
CA ARG A 154 -22.59 -15.05 -0.29
C ARG A 154 -23.95 -14.35 -0.19
N LEU A 155 -24.03 -13.08 -0.59
CA LEU A 155 -25.25 -12.28 -0.58
C LEU A 155 -26.29 -12.87 -1.54
N GLU A 156 -25.87 -13.24 -2.74
CA GLU A 156 -26.72 -13.84 -3.76
C GLU A 156 -27.31 -15.17 -3.29
N LYS A 157 -26.49 -16.08 -2.76
CA LYS A 157 -26.97 -17.37 -2.23
C LYS A 157 -28.01 -17.17 -1.13
N LYS A 158 -27.75 -16.22 -0.22
CA LYS A 158 -28.69 -15.89 0.86
C LYS A 158 -30.03 -15.42 0.29
N GLU A 159 -30.00 -14.50 -0.67
CA GLU A 159 -31.20 -13.94 -1.28
C GLU A 159 -31.99 -14.92 -2.12
N LEU A 160 -31.32 -15.73 -2.96
CA LEU A 160 -31.98 -16.77 -3.76
C LEU A 160 -32.73 -17.76 -2.86
N VAL A 161 -32.13 -18.19 -1.75
CA VAL A 161 -32.79 -19.07 -0.78
C VAL A 161 -34.02 -18.40 -0.17
N THR A 162 -33.95 -17.10 0.16
CA THR A 162 -35.10 -16.35 0.68
C THR A 162 -36.22 -16.23 -0.36
N THR A 163 -35.89 -15.86 -1.60
CA THR A 163 -36.87 -15.71 -2.68
C THR A 163 -37.53 -17.03 -3.06
N LEU A 164 -36.78 -18.13 -3.13
CA LEU A 164 -37.33 -19.46 -3.44
C LEU A 164 -38.24 -20.00 -2.33
N LYS A 165 -38.06 -19.54 -1.09
CA LYS A 165 -38.96 -19.87 0.02
C LYS A 165 -40.26 -19.05 0.02
N GLY A 166 -40.46 -18.15 -0.95
CA GLY A 166 -41.68 -17.38 -1.10
C GLY A 166 -41.86 -16.25 -0.08
N ALA A 167 -40.77 -15.79 0.53
CA ALA A 167 -40.76 -14.65 1.45
C ALA A 167 -40.55 -13.30 0.73
#